data_AF-A0A951QPA3-F1
#
_entry.id   AF-A0A951QPA3-F1
#
_cell.length_a   1.000
_cell.length_b   1.000
_cell.length_c   1.000
_cell.angle_alpha   90.00
_cell.angle_beta   90.00
_cell.angle_gamma   90.00
#
_symmetry.space_group_name_H-M   'P 1'
#
loop_
_entity.id
_entity.type
_entity.pdbx_description
1 polymer ?
#
loop_
_entity_poly.entity_id
_entity_poly.type
_entity_poly.pdbx_seq_one_letter_code
_entity_poly.pdbx_strand_id
1 'polypeptide(L)' 'MKPVPVETTDGVKVEINPDAISEIVEVEKEKPGFLWFGGKEAEYEIHMVDGTTFRVEQNEHDKLKETD' A
#
# COMPACT_ATOMS: atom_id res chain seq x y z
N MET A 1 3.89 0.95 -17.14
CA MET A 1 4.28 2.01 -16.19
C MET A 1 5.73 1.82 -15.72
N LYS A 2 6.32 2.78 -14.99
CA LYS A 2 7.61 2.58 -14.32
C LYS A 2 7.39 1.91 -12.97
N PRO A 3 8.31 1.04 -12.48
CA PRO A 3 8.23 0.53 -11.13
C PRO A 3 8.23 1.66 -10.11
N VAL A 4 7.39 1.52 -9.09
CA VAL A 4 7.25 2.48 -7.99
C VAL A 4 7.93 1.88 -6.76
N PRO A 5 8.92 2.56 -6.17
CA PRO A 5 9.50 2.13 -4.91
C PRO A 5 8.50 2.36 -3.78
N VAL A 6 8.17 1.30 -3.07
CA VAL A 6 7.31 1.33 -1.88
C VAL A 6 8.01 0.71 -0.68
N GLU A 7 7.66 1.18 0.51
CA GLU A 7 8.06 0.56 1.76
C GLU A 7 6.91 -0.27 2.33
N THR A 8 7.18 -1.52 2.67
CA THR A 8 6.20 -2.38 3.32
C THR A 8 6.09 -2.06 4.81
N THR A 9 5.00 -2.48 5.44
CA THR A 9 4.80 -2.34 6.90
C THR A 9 5.89 -3.05 7.71
N ASP A 10 6.59 -4.02 7.12
CA ASP A 10 7.73 -4.72 7.72
C ASP A 10 9.06 -3.96 7.58
N GLY A 11 9.05 -2.74 7.01
CA GLY A 11 10.24 -1.92 6.75
C GLY A 11 11.08 -2.39 5.56
N VAL A 12 10.56 -3.31 4.74
CA VAL A 12 11.22 -3.80 3.53
C VAL A 12 10.88 -2.88 2.36
N LYS A 13 11.91 -2.38 1.67
CA LYS A 13 11.76 -1.59 0.45
C LYS A 13 11.68 -2.50 -0.76
N VAL A 14 10.62 -2.36 -1.55
CA VAL A 14 10.36 -3.15 -2.75
C VAL A 14 9.98 -2.23 -3.90
N GLU A 15 10.24 -2.65 -5.13
CA GLU A 15 9.80 -1.94 -6.33
C GLU A 15 8.60 -2.67 -6.92
N ILE A 16 7.42 -2.06 -6.85
CA ILE A 16 6.18 -2.62 -7.38
C ILE A 16 5.96 -2.08 -8.78
N ASN A 17 5.78 -2.98 -9.75
CA ASN A 17 5.29 -2.60 -11.07
C ASN A 17 3.75 -2.51 -11.03
N PRO A 18 3.14 -1.33 -11.25
CA PRO A 18 1.68 -1.19 -11.23
C PRO A 18 0.96 -2.08 -12.26
N ASP A 19 1.60 -2.34 -13.40
CA ASP A 19 1.04 -3.21 -14.45
C ASP A 19 0.96 -4.69 -14.02
N ALA A 20 1.70 -5.07 -12.97
CA ALA A 20 1.74 -6.42 -12.42
C ALA A 20 0.89 -6.57 -11.14
N ILE A 21 0.11 -5.55 -10.78
CA ILE A 21 -0.85 -5.62 -9.68
C ILE A 21 -2.10 -6.35 -10.16
N SER A 22 -2.48 -7.40 -9.45
CA SER A 22 -3.75 -8.11 -9.66
C SER A 22 -4.89 -7.37 -8.97
N GLU A 23 -4.74 -7.05 -7.69
CA GLU A 23 -5.73 -6.33 -6.90
C GLU A 23 -5.08 -5.62 -5.70
N ILE A 24 -5.76 -4.60 -5.17
CA ILE A 24 -5.36 -3.91 -3.94
C ILE A 24 -6.55 -3.96 -2.98
N VAL A 25 -6.31 -4.46 -1.78
CA VAL A 25 -7.31 -4.66 -0.73
C VAL A 25 -6.96 -3.77 0.47
N GLU A 26 -7.94 -3.04 0.98
CA GLU A 26 -7.78 -2.28 2.24
C GLU A 26 -8.04 -3.22 3.42
N VAL A 27 -7.03 -3.43 4.28
CA VAL A 27 -7.04 -4.49 5.31
C VAL A 27 -7.41 -3.95 6.68
N GLU A 28 -6.96 -2.74 7.02
CA GLU A 28 -7.28 -2.10 8.30
C GLU A 28 -7.94 -0.75 8.07
N LYS A 29 -9.27 -0.74 8.25
CA LYS A 29 -10.10 0.45 8.15
C LYS A 29 -10.41 0.95 9.55
N GLU A 30 -9.64 1.95 9.98
CA GLU A 30 -9.91 2.82 11.14
C GLU A 30 -10.02 2.10 12.49
N LYS A 31 -9.05 2.29 13.41
CA LYS A 31 -9.35 2.14 14.84
C LYS A 31 -10.31 3.27 15.25
N PRO A 32 -11.57 2.98 15.63
CA PRO A 32 -12.50 4.01 16.07
C PRO A 32 -12.11 4.41 17.50
N GLY A 33 -11.21 5.39 17.63
CA GLY A 33 -10.76 5.85 18.94
C GLY A 33 -9.76 7.01 18.93
N PHE A 34 -9.13 7.31 17.80
CA PHE A 34 -8.08 8.33 17.75
C PHE A 34 -8.63 9.71 17.38
N LEU A 35 -9.29 10.36 18.35
CA LEU A 35 -9.81 11.73 18.24
C LEU A 35 -8.74 12.82 18.46
N TRP A 36 -7.45 12.50 18.45
CA TRP A 36 -6.39 13.45 18.81
C TRP A 36 -5.12 13.22 17.97
N PHE A 37 -4.83 14.16 17.06
CA PHE A 37 -3.65 14.25 16.17
C PHE A 37 -3.72 13.45 14.86
N GLY A 38 -3.50 14.16 13.75
CA GLY A 38 -3.85 13.74 12.41
C GLY A 38 -2.99 12.61 11.85
N GLY A 39 -3.64 11.71 11.13
CA GLY A 39 -3.01 10.65 10.35
C GLY A 39 -3.88 9.41 10.38
N LYS A 40 -4.59 9.16 9.29
CA LYS A 40 -5.23 7.87 9.05
C LYS A 40 -4.11 6.92 8.60
N GLU A 41 -3.67 6.02 9.46
CA GLU A 41 -2.82 4.90 9.04
C GLU A 41 -3.76 3.76 8.60
N ALA A 42 -4.26 3.86 7.37
CA ALA A 42 -4.90 2.72 6.72
C ALA A 42 -3.83 1.82 6.11
N GLU A 43 -4.01 0.51 6.24
CA GLU A 43 -3.10 -0.48 5.65
C GLU A 43 -3.74 -1.16 4.44
N TYR A 44 -2.93 -1.37 3.41
CA TYR A 44 -3.31 -1.93 2.13
C TYR A 44 -2.49 -3.18 1.82
N GLU A 45 -3.13 -4.23 1.33
CA GLU A 45 -2.51 -5.40 0.74
C GLU A 45 -2.55 -5.30 -0.78
N ILE A 46 -1.38 -5.33 -1.40
CA ILE A 46 -1.18 -5.31 -2.84
C ILE A 46 -0.91 -6.75 -3.26
N HIS A 47 -1.85 -7.34 -4.00
CA HIS A 47 -1.72 -8.66 -4.57
C HIS A 47 -1.17 -8.55 -5.99
N MET A 48 -0.03 -9.18 -6.24
CA MET A 48 0.62 -9.23 -7.53
C MET A 48 0.11 -10.41 -8.36
N VAL A 49 0.21 -10.30 -9.68
CA VAL A 49 -0.18 -11.37 -10.62
C VAL A 49 0.65 -12.66 -10.48
N ASP A 50 1.85 -12.58 -9.89
CA ASP A 50 2.72 -13.73 -9.61
C ASP A 50 2.35 -14.47 -8.31
N GLY A 51 1.35 -13.96 -7.57
CA GLY A 51 0.90 -14.50 -6.29
C GLY A 51 1.62 -13.90 -5.07
N THR A 52 2.54 -12.95 -5.27
CA THR A 52 3.18 -12.23 -4.17
C THR A 52 2.19 -11.21 -3.57
N THR A 53 2.17 -11.09 -2.25
CA THR A 53 1.38 -10.06 -1.56
C THR A 53 2.31 -9.14 -0.77
N PHE A 54 2.11 -7.83 -0.90
CA PHE A 54 2.82 -6.82 -0.13
C PHE A 54 1.84 -6.04 0.74
N ARG A 55 2.21 -5.79 2.00
CA ARG A 55 1.43 -4.94 2.89
C ARG A 55 2.11 -3.59 3.01
N VAL A 56 1.38 -2.52 2.72
CA VAL A 56 1.90 -1.15 2.69
C VAL A 56 0.95 -0.20 3.42
N GLU A 57 1.47 0.90 3.92
CA GLU A 57 0.65 1.96 4.50
C GLU A 57 0.01 2.84 3.42
N GLN A 58 -1.00 3.62 3.82
CA GLN A 58 -1.72 4.56 2.96
C GLN A 58 -0.78 5.46 2.13
N ASN A 59 0.26 6.01 2.75
CA ASN A 59 1.21 6.89 2.08
C ASN A 59 1.92 6.20 0.90
N GLU A 60 2.19 4.91 1.02
CA GLU A 60 2.89 4.11 0.00
C GLU A 60 1.93 3.63 -1.09
N HIS A 61 0.71 3.25 -0.69
CA HIS A 61 -0.38 2.99 -1.63
C HIS A 61 -0.70 4.22 -2.50
N ASP A 62 -0.70 5.42 -1.94
CA ASP A 62 -1.03 6.65 -2.67
C ASP A 62 0.01 6.96 -3.77
N LYS A 63 1.29 6.57 -3.59
CA LYS A 63 2.32 6.68 -4.64
C LYS A 63 2.00 5.82 -5.86
N LEU A 64 1.35 4.67 -5.66
CA LEU A 64 0.94 3.79 -6.77
C LEU A 64 -0.20 4.42 -7.59
N LYS A 65 -1.05 5.25 -6.96
CA LYS A 65 -2.14 5.97 -7.63
C LYS A 65 -1.69 7.21 -8.38
N GLU A 66 -0.62 7.88 -7.95
CA GLU A 66 -0.07 9.06 -8.65
C GLU A 66 0.63 8.74 -9.99
N THR A 67 0.72 7.46 -10.36
CA THR A 67 1.42 7.01 -11.59
C THR A 67 0.49 6.83 -12.81
N ASP A 68 -0.81 7.11 -12.67
CA ASP A 68 -1.85 7.04 -13.74
C ASP A 68 -1.93 8.31 -14.61
#